data_AF-A0A537KEL8-F1
#
_entry.id   AF-A0A537KEL8-F1
#
_cell.length_a   1.000
_cell.length_b   1.000
_cell.length_c   1.000
_cell.angle_alpha   90.00
_cell.angle_beta   90.00
_cell.angle_gamma   90.00
#
_symmetry.space_group_name_H-M   'P 1'
#
loop_
_entity.id
_entity.type
_entity.pdbx_description
1 polymer ?
#
loop_
_entity_poly.entity_id
_entity_poly.type
_entity_poly.pdbx_seq_one_letter_code
_entity_poly.pdbx_strand_id
1 'polypeptide(L)'
;MFYSISSTKLPNYAMPCYAFVAILLGNFINKAWSKGTPSEEENKASVYPFIILLVINIALPIAAYLGIKKEVNTTGMENLAAFLLTLTGAAIIAFYFILKNNFRKAVVSTFILYSLFHVLMFNWLYPAIYKQNPMSKTIDMVKKYDHIVSYQIFHPSYTYYLPNRVPVFKNLDSLKIYLQENKAAVISRKNFAEELKSIGLKEESSIHDLFEGNTTVIYSNK
;
A
#
# COMPACT_ATOMS: atom_id res chain seq x y z
N MET A 1 -21.66 -5.45 9.22
CA MET A 1 -22.77 -6.38 8.94
C MET A 1 -22.87 -6.65 7.45
N PHE A 2 -23.43 -5.75 6.61
CA PHE A 2 -23.59 -5.98 5.16
C PHE A 2 -22.30 -6.40 4.43
N TYR A 3 -21.22 -5.62 4.55
CA TYR A 3 -19.92 -5.96 3.92
C TYR A 3 -19.18 -7.13 4.58
N SER A 4 -19.60 -7.55 5.78
CA SER A 4 -18.98 -8.67 6.48
C SER A 4 -19.46 -10.02 5.93
N ILE A 5 -20.69 -10.04 5.39
CA ILE A 5 -21.33 -11.24 4.81
C ILE A 5 -21.25 -11.29 3.29
N SER A 6 -20.70 -10.28 2.62
CA SER A 6 -20.55 -10.27 1.16
C SER A 6 -19.51 -11.28 0.67
N SER A 7 -19.74 -11.86 -0.51
CA SER A 7 -18.83 -12.85 -1.12
C SER A 7 -17.47 -12.24 -1.45
N THR A 8 -17.45 -11.00 -1.95
CA THR A 8 -16.22 -10.23 -2.18
C THR A 8 -16.00 -9.27 -1.02
N LYS A 9 -14.75 -9.16 -0.54
CA LYS A 9 -14.37 -8.28 0.56
C LYS A 9 -13.10 -7.53 0.16
N LEU A 10 -13.21 -6.22 -0.01
CA LEU A 10 -12.03 -5.36 -0.12
C LEU A 10 -11.87 -4.57 1.18
N PRO A 11 -10.62 -4.33 1.65
CA PRO A 11 -10.39 -3.61 2.91
C PRO A 11 -11.09 -2.25 3.01
N ASN A 12 -11.31 -1.58 1.88
CA ASN A 12 -11.95 -0.26 1.81
C ASN A 12 -13.49 -0.29 1.90
N TYR A 13 -14.14 -1.46 1.91
CA TYR A 13 -15.60 -1.54 1.95
C TYR A 13 -16.22 -0.96 3.23
N ALA A 14 -15.48 -0.93 4.34
CA ALA A 14 -15.95 -0.31 5.58
C ALA A 14 -15.81 1.24 5.60
N MET A 15 -15.13 1.85 4.62
CA MET A 15 -14.85 3.30 4.62
C MET A 15 -16.09 4.20 4.69
N PRO A 16 -17.25 3.89 4.07
CA PRO A 16 -18.44 4.71 4.24
C PRO A 16 -18.89 4.87 5.70
N CYS A 17 -18.56 3.91 6.57
CA CYS A 17 -18.87 3.98 7.99
C CYS A 17 -17.97 4.96 8.76
N TYR A 18 -16.85 5.39 8.20
CA TYR A 18 -15.86 6.21 8.92
C TYR A 18 -16.40 7.58 9.31
N ALA A 19 -17.28 8.19 8.49
CA ALA A 19 -17.93 9.46 8.83
C ALA A 19 -18.81 9.34 10.10
N PHE A 20 -19.60 8.27 10.20
CA PHE A 20 -20.43 8.01 11.39
C PHE A 20 -19.58 7.71 12.62
N VAL A 21 -18.51 6.93 12.46
CA VAL A 21 -17.54 6.67 13.53
C VAL A 21 -16.90 7.97 14.01
N ALA A 22 -16.54 8.89 13.10
CA ALA A 22 -15.97 10.18 13.47
C ALA A 22 -16.94 11.03 14.32
N ILE A 23 -18.24 11.06 13.98
CA ILE A 23 -19.26 11.76 14.77
C ILE A 23 -19.38 11.14 16.17
N LEU A 24 -19.46 9.81 16.27
CA LEU A 24 -19.55 9.10 17.54
C LEU A 24 -18.30 9.33 18.40
N LEU A 25 -17.12 9.26 17.80
CA LEU A 25 -15.85 9.50 18.46
C LEU A 25 -15.74 10.95 18.95
N GLY A 26 -16.19 11.92 18.13
CA GLY A 26 -16.25 13.33 18.51
C GLY A 26 -17.15 13.55 19.73
N ASN A 27 -18.34 12.95 19.74
CA ASN A 27 -19.24 13.00 20.90
C ASN A 27 -18.63 12.35 22.15
N PHE A 28 -17.96 11.20 22.00
CA PHE A 28 -17.24 10.53 23.10
C PHE A 28 -16.12 11.41 23.66
N ILE A 29 -15.27 11.97 22.79
CA ILE A 29 -14.19 12.88 23.18
C ILE A 29 -14.76 14.11 23.88
N ASN A 30 -15.83 14.70 23.35
CA ASN A 30 -16.46 15.87 23.96
C ASN A 30 -16.94 15.56 25.38
N LYS A 31 -17.64 14.44 25.59
CA LYS A 31 -18.10 14.02 26.93
C LYS A 31 -16.92 13.77 27.89
N ALA A 32 -15.86 13.13 27.42
CA ALA A 32 -14.66 12.87 28.21
C ALA A 32 -13.85 14.14 28.51
N TRP A 33 -14.01 15.19 27.70
CA TRP A 33 -13.34 16.48 27.85
C TRP A 33 -14.12 17.46 28.73
N SER A 34 -15.45 17.48 28.64
CA SER A 34 -16.32 18.40 29.40
C SER A 34 -16.50 17.98 30.86
N LYS A 35 -16.34 16.70 31.17
CA LYS A 35 -16.28 16.23 32.55
C LYS A 35 -14.87 16.56 33.09
N GLY A 36 -14.78 17.16 34.27
CA GLY A 36 -13.51 17.47 34.94
C GLY A 36 -12.73 16.21 35.34
N THR A 37 -12.18 16.15 36.55
CA THR A 37 -11.53 14.92 37.04
C THR A 37 -12.53 13.76 37.01
N PRO A 38 -12.31 12.69 36.20
CA PRO A 38 -13.27 11.59 36.10
C PRO A 38 -13.34 10.81 37.42
N SER A 39 -14.50 10.21 37.71
CA SER A 39 -14.60 9.15 38.71
C SER A 39 -13.72 7.95 38.33
N GLU A 40 -13.30 7.10 39.28
CA GLU A 40 -12.39 5.97 39.00
C GLU A 40 -12.90 5.00 37.91
N GLU A 41 -14.20 4.75 37.85
CA GLU A 41 -14.81 3.89 36.82
C GLU A 41 -14.82 4.57 35.42
N GLU A 42 -15.10 5.86 35.36
CA GLU A 42 -15.04 6.64 34.11
C GLU A 42 -13.60 6.77 33.60
N ASN A 43 -12.63 6.80 34.53
CA ASN A 43 -11.21 6.84 34.20
C ASN A 43 -10.77 5.55 33.49
N LYS A 44 -11.21 4.38 33.97
CA LYS A 44 -10.93 3.08 33.33
C LYS A 44 -11.46 3.01 31.89
N ALA A 45 -12.69 3.47 31.65
CA ALA A 45 -13.28 3.51 30.30
C ALA A 45 -12.48 4.40 29.33
N SER A 46 -11.81 5.44 29.84
CA SER A 46 -10.97 6.34 29.04
C SER A 46 -9.58 5.77 28.74
N VAL A 47 -9.06 4.83 29.55
CA VAL A 47 -7.70 4.29 29.44
C VAL A 47 -7.60 3.16 28.41
N TYR A 48 -8.59 2.28 28.34
CA TYR A 48 -8.56 1.11 27.45
C TYR A 48 -8.26 1.41 25.97
N PRO A 49 -8.84 2.46 25.34
CA PRO A 49 -8.51 2.81 23.96
C PRO A 49 -7.02 3.07 23.76
N PHE A 50 -6.35 3.70 24.73
CA PHE A 50 -4.92 4.02 24.64
C PHE A 50 -4.03 2.80 24.91
N ILE A 51 -4.49 1.85 25.75
CA ILE A 51 -3.81 0.55 25.90
C ILE A 51 -3.86 -0.21 24.56
N ILE A 52 -5.04 -0.31 23.95
CA ILE A 52 -5.21 -0.97 22.65
C ILE A 52 -4.35 -0.29 21.58
N LEU A 53 -4.37 1.05 21.56
CA LEU A 53 -3.54 1.84 20.65
C LEU A 53 -2.05 1.51 20.86
N LEU A 54 -1.57 1.50 22.10
CA LEU A 54 -0.18 1.19 22.41
C LEU A 54 0.22 -0.21 21.94
N VAL A 55 -0.59 -1.23 22.25
CA VAL A 55 -0.32 -2.62 21.84
C VAL A 55 -0.24 -2.74 20.32
N ILE A 56 -1.21 -2.17 19.59
CA ILE A 56 -1.20 -2.18 18.12
C ILE A 56 0.05 -1.49 17.58
N ASN A 57 0.43 -0.35 18.14
CA ASN A 57 1.59 0.41 17.65
C ASN A 57 2.94 -0.18 18.02
N ILE A 58 3.00 -1.05 19.04
CA ILE A 58 4.19 -1.88 19.30
C ILE A 58 4.26 -3.04 18.30
N ALA A 59 3.10 -3.63 17.96
CA ALA A 59 3.05 -4.75 17.02
C ALA A 59 3.33 -4.33 15.56
N LEU A 60 2.90 -3.12 15.15
CA LEU A 60 3.05 -2.61 13.78
C LEU A 60 4.49 -2.66 13.22
N PRO A 61 5.53 -2.09 13.87
CA PRO A 61 6.89 -2.14 13.35
C PRO A 61 7.40 -3.58 13.19
N ILE A 62 7.03 -4.49 14.10
CA ILE A 62 7.41 -5.90 14.03
C ILE A 62 6.73 -6.57 12.82
N ALA A 63 5.42 -6.38 12.67
CA ALA A 63 4.66 -6.92 11.55
C ALA A 63 5.17 -6.39 10.20
N ALA A 64 5.43 -5.08 10.12
CA ALA A 64 5.96 -4.45 8.91
C ALA A 64 7.37 -4.94 8.57
N TYR A 65 8.26 -5.07 9.57
CA TYR A 65 9.60 -5.61 9.36
C TYR A 65 9.54 -7.03 8.78
N LEU A 66 8.71 -7.90 9.36
CA LEU A 66 8.52 -9.27 8.87
C LEU A 66 7.87 -9.31 7.48
N GLY A 67 6.93 -8.41 7.19
CA GLY A 67 6.27 -8.29 5.90
C GLY A 67 7.24 -7.85 4.80
N ILE A 68 7.99 -6.77 5.03
CA ILE A 68 8.97 -6.22 4.08
C ILE A 68 10.10 -7.24 3.82
N LYS A 69 10.56 -7.94 4.86
CA LYS A 69 11.60 -8.97 4.75
C LYS A 69 11.20 -10.15 3.86
N LYS A 70 9.90 -10.48 3.83
CA LYS A 70 9.37 -11.58 3.00
C LYS A 70 9.14 -11.19 1.55
N GLU A 71 9.06 -9.90 1.26
CA GLU A 71 8.78 -9.37 -0.07
C GLU A 71 10.08 -9.22 -0.87
N VAL A 72 10.19 -9.95 -1.98
CA VAL A 72 11.44 -10.09 -2.76
C VAL A 72 11.98 -8.74 -3.21
N ASN A 73 11.11 -7.85 -3.68
CA ASN A 73 11.54 -6.56 -4.25
C ASN A 73 11.89 -5.51 -3.20
N THR A 74 11.60 -5.76 -1.92
CA THR A 74 11.90 -4.84 -0.82
C THR A 74 12.96 -5.39 0.13
N THR A 75 13.65 -6.47 -0.27
CA THR A 75 14.79 -7.02 0.46
C THR A 75 15.85 -5.94 0.68
N GLY A 76 16.32 -5.77 1.92
CA GLY A 76 17.25 -4.71 2.33
C GLY A 76 16.58 -3.39 2.76
N MET A 77 15.25 -3.27 2.61
CA MET A 77 14.48 -2.10 3.03
C MET A 77 13.74 -2.33 4.36
N GLU A 78 14.01 -3.43 5.06
CA GLU A 78 13.29 -3.80 6.30
C GLU A 78 13.45 -2.76 7.39
N ASN A 79 14.57 -2.04 7.40
CA ASN A 79 14.84 -0.94 8.32
C ASN A 79 13.83 0.22 8.19
N LEU A 80 13.13 0.33 7.06
CA LEU A 80 12.04 1.30 6.90
C LEU A 80 10.89 1.03 7.87
N ALA A 81 10.72 -0.21 8.35
CA ALA A 81 9.75 -0.52 9.40
C ALA A 81 10.03 0.25 10.70
N ALA A 82 11.28 0.65 10.97
CA ALA A 82 11.63 1.50 12.12
C ALA A 82 10.94 2.86 12.08
N PHE A 83 10.51 3.35 10.89
CA PHE A 83 9.71 4.55 10.79
C PHE A 83 8.38 4.45 11.57
N LEU A 84 7.81 3.23 11.68
CA LEU A 84 6.60 2.99 12.46
C LEU A 84 6.82 3.12 13.97
N LEU A 85 8.07 3.11 14.45
CA LEU A 85 8.38 3.41 15.86
C LEU A 85 7.98 4.83 16.26
N THR A 86 7.85 5.75 15.29
CA THR A 86 7.31 7.09 15.56
C THR A 86 5.86 7.03 16.04
N LEU A 87 5.04 6.11 15.53
CA LEU A 87 3.69 5.86 16.02
C LEU A 87 3.70 5.17 17.39
N THR A 88 4.65 4.28 17.65
CA THR A 88 4.87 3.72 18.98
C THR A 88 5.18 4.83 20.00
N GLY A 89 6.08 5.75 19.64
CA GLY A 89 6.39 6.93 20.45
C GLY A 89 5.18 7.81 20.68
N ALA A 90 4.36 8.04 19.65
CA ALA A 90 3.11 8.79 19.77
C ALA A 90 2.13 8.13 20.74
N ALA A 91 1.97 6.80 20.65
CA ALA A 91 1.10 6.05 21.55
C ALA A 91 1.63 6.06 23.01
N ILE A 92 2.94 5.98 23.23
CA ILE A 92 3.56 6.10 24.56
C ILE A 92 3.30 7.49 25.15
N ILE A 93 3.49 8.56 24.37
CA ILE A 93 3.23 9.94 24.83
C ILE A 93 1.76 10.12 25.21
N ALA A 94 0.85 9.63 24.36
CA ALA A 94 -0.59 9.69 24.63
C ALA A 94 -0.96 8.90 25.91
N PHE A 95 -0.41 7.69 26.06
CA PHE A 95 -0.62 6.85 27.22
C PHE A 95 -0.05 7.49 28.50
N TYR A 96 1.12 8.11 28.44
CA TYR A 96 1.68 8.88 29.54
C TYR A 96 0.75 10.00 30.02
N PHE A 97 0.14 10.76 29.10
CA PHE A 97 -0.82 11.80 29.46
C PHE A 97 -2.10 11.23 30.08
N ILE A 98 -2.54 10.05 29.66
CA ILE A 98 -3.64 9.34 30.30
C ILE A 98 -3.31 8.92 31.72
N LEU A 99 -2.11 8.39 31.98
CA LEU A 99 -1.67 8.06 33.34
C LEU A 99 -1.60 9.31 34.25
N LYS A 100 -1.46 10.49 33.66
CA LYS A 100 -1.52 11.79 34.35
C LYS A 100 -2.94 12.38 34.40
N ASN A 101 -3.97 11.60 34.07
CA ASN A 101 -5.37 12.01 33.99
C ASN A 101 -5.61 13.24 33.07
N ASN A 102 -4.77 13.41 32.05
CA ASN A 102 -4.84 14.52 31.10
C ASN A 102 -5.32 14.04 29.74
N PHE A 103 -6.61 13.68 29.67
CA PHE A 103 -7.26 13.18 28.47
C PHE A 103 -7.11 14.14 27.27
N ARG A 104 -7.29 15.44 27.50
CA ARG A 104 -7.10 16.48 26.49
C ARG A 104 -5.72 16.40 25.82
N LYS A 105 -4.64 16.36 26.61
CA LYS A 105 -3.28 16.26 26.05
C LYS A 105 -3.04 14.92 25.36
N ALA A 106 -3.62 13.82 25.86
CA ALA A 106 -3.52 12.52 25.22
C ALA A 106 -4.16 12.51 23.82
N VAL A 107 -5.38 13.03 23.69
CA VAL A 107 -6.09 13.11 22.39
C VAL A 107 -5.37 14.07 21.43
N VAL A 108 -5.01 15.27 21.90
CA VAL A 108 -4.34 16.28 21.05
C VAL A 108 -2.97 15.79 20.58
N SER A 109 -2.17 15.17 21.45
CA SER A 109 -0.87 14.60 21.05
C SER A 109 -1.03 13.45 20.06
N THR A 110 -2.02 12.57 20.26
CA THR A 110 -2.35 11.52 19.30
C THR A 110 -2.67 12.12 17.93
N PHE A 111 -3.59 13.09 17.87
CA PHE A 111 -3.96 13.74 16.62
C PHE A 111 -2.76 14.36 15.90
N ILE A 112 -1.99 15.22 16.58
CA ILE A 112 -0.85 15.92 15.97
C ILE A 112 0.20 14.95 15.46
N LEU A 113 0.61 13.98 16.28
CA LEU A 113 1.68 13.05 15.93
C LEU A 113 1.25 12.08 14.83
N TYR A 114 -0.01 11.62 14.83
CA TYR A 114 -0.53 10.79 13.75
C TYR A 114 -0.66 11.57 12.45
N SER A 115 -1.16 12.81 12.48
CA SER A 115 -1.24 13.65 11.29
C SER A 115 0.16 13.90 10.70
N LEU A 116 1.15 14.23 11.54
CA LEU A 116 2.53 14.40 11.10
C LEU A 116 3.09 13.10 10.50
N PHE A 117 2.87 11.97 11.16
CA PHE A 117 3.26 10.66 10.63
C PHE A 117 2.65 10.42 9.25
N HIS A 118 1.35 10.67 9.06
CA HIS A 118 0.69 10.42 7.78
C HIS A 118 1.26 11.32 6.67
N VAL A 119 1.52 12.60 6.97
CA VAL A 119 2.16 13.51 6.01
C VAL A 119 3.52 12.96 5.59
N LEU A 120 4.37 12.58 6.54
CA LEU A 120 5.69 12.01 6.24
C LEU A 120 5.59 10.66 5.53
N MET A 121 4.65 9.81 5.93
CA MET A 121 4.42 8.50 5.33
C MET A 121 4.07 8.64 3.86
N PHE A 122 3.12 9.50 3.50
CA PHE A 122 2.69 9.68 2.10
C PHE A 122 3.71 10.41 1.23
N ASN A 123 4.50 11.32 1.79
CA ASN A 123 5.46 12.11 1.01
C ASN A 123 6.84 11.45 0.91
N TRP A 124 7.20 10.57 1.84
CA TRP A 124 8.54 9.99 1.90
C TRP A 124 8.54 8.46 1.92
N LEU A 125 7.94 7.84 2.93
CA LEU A 125 8.01 6.39 3.10
C LEU A 125 7.33 5.63 1.96
N TYR A 126 6.09 6.01 1.64
CA TYR A 126 5.29 5.35 0.62
C TYR A 126 5.93 5.46 -0.77
N PRO A 127 6.38 6.63 -1.25
CA PRO A 127 7.13 6.72 -2.51
C PRO A 127 8.41 5.88 -2.53
N ALA A 128 9.14 5.77 -1.40
CA ALA A 128 10.36 4.96 -1.34
C ALA A 128 10.07 3.47 -1.60
N ILE A 129 9.01 2.92 -0.97
CA ILE A 129 8.57 1.54 -1.19
C ILE A 129 7.97 1.40 -2.60
N TYR A 130 7.11 2.33 -3.01
CA TYR A 130 6.40 2.26 -4.29
C TYR A 130 7.34 2.26 -5.50
N LYS A 131 8.51 2.91 -5.41
CA LYS A 131 9.56 2.85 -6.45
C LYS A 131 10.04 1.42 -6.73
N GLN A 132 9.80 0.46 -5.83
CA GLN A 132 10.15 -0.93 -6.04
C GLN A 132 9.16 -1.68 -6.95
N ASN A 133 8.01 -1.09 -7.26
CA ASN A 133 7.01 -1.70 -8.15
C ASN A 133 7.54 -1.91 -9.57
N PRO A 134 7.06 -2.95 -10.28
CA PRO A 134 7.49 -3.27 -11.64
C PRO A 134 7.39 -2.11 -12.61
N MET A 135 6.25 -1.40 -12.61
CA MET A 135 6.05 -0.25 -13.49
C MET A 135 7.10 0.83 -13.25
N SER A 136 7.34 1.22 -11.99
CA SER A 136 8.33 2.25 -11.67
C SER A 136 9.74 1.88 -12.10
N LYS A 137 10.11 0.61 -12.03
CA LYS A 137 11.44 0.12 -12.43
C LYS A 137 11.63 -0.03 -13.95
N THR A 138 10.56 -0.10 -14.73
CA THR A 138 10.64 -0.47 -16.17
C THR A 138 10.01 0.54 -17.11
N ILE A 139 9.29 1.55 -16.59
CA ILE A 139 8.59 2.52 -17.43
C ILE A 139 9.54 3.23 -18.41
N ASP A 140 10.73 3.61 -17.96
CA ASP A 140 11.73 4.28 -18.81
C ASP A 140 12.35 3.34 -19.85
N MET A 141 12.38 2.03 -19.59
CA MET A 141 12.80 1.02 -20.57
C MET A 141 11.71 0.86 -21.64
N VAL A 142 10.46 0.73 -21.22
CA VAL A 142 9.31 0.54 -22.12
C VAL A 142 9.11 1.76 -23.02
N LYS A 143 9.28 2.98 -22.49
CA LYS A 143 9.14 4.24 -23.25
C LYS A 143 10.18 4.44 -24.36
N LYS A 144 11.22 3.61 -24.45
CA LYS A 144 12.21 3.66 -25.55
C LYS A 144 11.69 3.04 -26.85
N TYR A 145 10.55 2.35 -26.81
CA TYR A 145 9.96 1.72 -27.97
C TYR A 145 8.82 2.59 -28.50
N ASP A 146 8.77 2.78 -29.83
CA ASP A 146 7.69 3.50 -30.50
C ASP A 146 6.36 2.75 -30.38
N HIS A 147 6.44 1.41 -30.39
CA HIS A 147 5.30 0.52 -30.22
C HIS A 147 5.36 -0.18 -28.86
N ILE A 148 4.28 -0.04 -28.09
CA ILE A 148 4.15 -0.67 -26.78
C ILE A 148 2.82 -1.41 -26.76
N VAL A 149 2.89 -2.72 -26.57
CA VAL A 149 1.74 -3.61 -26.60
C VAL A 149 1.76 -4.52 -25.38
N SER A 150 0.63 -5.19 -25.12
CA SER A 150 0.54 -6.20 -24.07
C SER A 150 0.03 -7.52 -24.63
N TYR A 151 0.50 -8.61 -24.03
CA TYR A 151 -0.06 -9.94 -24.24
C TYR A 151 -0.90 -10.37 -23.03
N GLN A 152 -2.16 -10.71 -23.30
CA GLN A 152 -3.23 -11.12 -22.35
C GLN A 152 -3.60 -10.06 -21.32
N ILE A 153 -2.67 -9.75 -20.41
CA ILE A 153 -2.86 -8.83 -19.30
C ILE A 153 -1.51 -8.24 -18.89
N PHE A 154 -1.54 -7.00 -18.43
CA PHE A 154 -0.38 -6.29 -17.89
C PHE A 154 -0.74 -5.58 -16.59
N HIS A 155 0.28 -5.10 -15.89
CA HIS A 155 0.11 -4.33 -14.67
C HIS A 155 -0.69 -3.03 -14.97
N PRO A 156 -1.84 -2.78 -14.33
CA PRO A 156 -2.74 -1.68 -14.74
C PRO A 156 -2.11 -0.28 -14.71
N SER A 157 -1.13 -0.06 -13.83
CA SER A 157 -0.49 1.25 -13.68
C SER A 157 0.19 1.76 -14.96
N TYR A 158 0.65 0.90 -15.89
CA TYR A 158 1.23 1.38 -17.15
C TYR A 158 0.26 2.24 -17.96
N THR A 159 -1.05 2.00 -17.85
CA THR A 159 -2.10 2.78 -18.53
C THR A 159 -2.03 4.28 -18.19
N TYR A 160 -1.54 4.62 -16.99
CA TYR A 160 -1.43 6.02 -16.54
C TYR A 160 -0.13 6.69 -16.94
N TYR A 161 0.96 5.92 -17.12
CA TYR A 161 2.29 6.47 -17.34
C TYR A 161 2.75 6.41 -18.79
N LEU A 162 2.03 5.68 -19.64
CA LEU A 162 2.26 5.62 -21.07
C LEU A 162 1.37 6.65 -21.79
N PRO A 163 1.90 7.33 -22.83
CA PRO A 163 1.19 8.41 -23.50
C PRO A 163 -0.01 7.92 -24.31
N ASN A 164 0.03 6.66 -24.76
CA ASN A 164 -0.99 6.06 -25.61
C ASN A 164 -1.60 4.83 -24.93
N ARG A 165 -2.84 4.50 -25.32
CA ARG A 165 -3.47 3.25 -24.92
C ARG A 165 -2.62 2.07 -25.37
N VAL A 166 -2.30 1.17 -24.45
CA VAL A 166 -1.58 -0.08 -24.74
C VAL A 166 -2.54 -1.05 -25.43
N PRO A 167 -2.33 -1.44 -26.70
CA PRO A 167 -3.10 -2.49 -27.34
C PRO A 167 -2.85 -3.82 -26.64
N VAL A 168 -3.91 -4.59 -26.39
CA VAL A 168 -3.84 -5.88 -25.70
C VAL A 168 -4.19 -6.99 -26.68
N PHE A 169 -3.22 -7.85 -26.97
CA PHE A 169 -3.39 -9.04 -27.80
C PHE A 169 -3.78 -10.23 -26.92
N LYS A 170 -4.92 -10.86 -27.24
CA LYS A 170 -5.42 -12.06 -26.54
C LYS A 170 -5.00 -13.38 -27.20
N ASN A 171 -4.38 -13.30 -28.38
CA ASN A 171 -3.93 -14.45 -29.16
C ASN A 171 -2.48 -14.21 -29.60
N LEU A 172 -1.65 -15.25 -29.41
CA LEU A 172 -0.24 -15.26 -29.77
C LEU A 172 0.00 -15.04 -31.27
N ASP A 173 -0.85 -15.57 -32.14
CA ASP A 173 -0.74 -15.41 -33.59
C ASP A 173 -0.93 -13.94 -34.00
N SER A 174 -1.93 -13.27 -33.43
CA SER A 174 -2.18 -11.85 -33.70
C SER A 174 -1.01 -10.98 -33.22
N LEU A 175 -0.43 -11.30 -32.07
CA LEU A 175 0.76 -10.63 -31.58
C LEU A 175 1.96 -10.87 -32.52
N LYS A 176 2.17 -12.11 -32.96
CA LYS A 176 3.26 -12.48 -33.86
C LYS A 176 3.17 -11.73 -35.19
N ILE A 177 1.99 -11.65 -35.79
CA ILE A 177 1.75 -10.88 -37.03
C ILE A 177 2.11 -9.40 -36.80
N TYR A 178 1.65 -8.81 -35.70
CA TYR A 178 1.96 -7.41 -35.38
C TYR A 178 3.48 -7.16 -35.25
N LEU A 179 4.20 -8.07 -34.63
CA LEU A 179 5.64 -7.97 -34.39
C LEU A 179 6.51 -8.21 -35.64
N GLN A 180 5.93 -8.69 -36.74
CA GLN A 180 6.66 -8.80 -38.02
C GLN A 180 6.91 -7.43 -38.65
N GLU A 181 6.02 -6.48 -38.42
CA GLU A 181 6.07 -5.14 -39.02
C GLU A 181 6.52 -4.06 -38.03
N ASN A 182 6.44 -4.34 -36.72
CA ASN A 182 6.64 -3.34 -35.68
C ASN A 182 7.67 -3.81 -34.65
N LYS A 183 8.71 -3.01 -34.40
CA LYS A 183 9.60 -3.20 -33.26
C LYS A 183 8.92 -2.68 -31.99
N ALA A 184 8.61 -3.57 -31.05
CA ALA A 184 7.74 -3.24 -29.93
C ALA A 184 8.25 -3.80 -28.59
N ALA A 185 7.93 -3.07 -27.52
CA ALA A 185 7.96 -3.61 -26.17
C ALA A 185 6.65 -4.36 -25.90
N VAL A 186 6.75 -5.61 -25.46
CA VAL A 186 5.60 -6.45 -25.08
C VAL A 186 5.57 -6.59 -23.56
N ILE A 187 4.54 -6.04 -22.93
CA ILE A 187 4.30 -6.14 -21.49
C ILE A 187 3.38 -7.35 -21.21
N SER A 188 3.81 -8.27 -20.36
CA SER A 188 2.97 -9.41 -19.98
C SER A 188 3.26 -9.91 -18.56
N ARG A 189 2.68 -11.05 -18.21
CA ARG A 189 2.90 -11.76 -16.95
C ARG A 189 3.80 -12.97 -17.17
N LYS A 190 4.56 -13.34 -16.15
CA LYS A 190 5.47 -14.49 -16.19
C LYS A 190 4.78 -15.82 -16.52
N ASN A 191 3.50 -15.98 -16.21
CA ASN A 191 2.72 -17.17 -16.57
C ASN A 191 2.58 -17.39 -18.08
N PHE A 192 2.80 -16.34 -18.90
CA PHE A 192 2.78 -16.43 -20.36
C PHE A 192 4.19 -16.48 -20.99
N ALA A 193 5.24 -16.70 -20.18
CA ALA A 193 6.61 -16.62 -20.66
C ALA A 193 6.95 -17.69 -21.71
N GLU A 194 6.44 -18.91 -21.57
CA GLU A 194 6.71 -19.99 -22.52
C GLU A 194 6.12 -19.68 -23.91
N GLU A 195 4.87 -19.20 -23.95
CA GLU A 195 4.21 -18.77 -25.19
C GLU A 195 5.00 -17.65 -25.88
N LEU A 196 5.42 -16.63 -25.14
CA LEU A 196 6.17 -15.50 -25.70
C LEU A 196 7.58 -15.91 -26.15
N LYS A 197 8.25 -16.80 -25.43
CA LYS A 197 9.56 -17.36 -25.85
C LYS A 197 9.43 -18.22 -27.10
N SER A 198 8.30 -18.93 -27.30
CA SER A 198 8.07 -19.76 -28.48
C SER A 198 8.03 -18.97 -29.81
N ILE A 199 7.68 -17.69 -29.76
CA ILE A 199 7.70 -16.78 -30.91
C ILE A 199 9.01 -15.98 -31.01
N GLY A 200 10.02 -16.33 -30.22
CA GLY A 200 11.37 -15.75 -30.31
C GLY A 200 11.55 -14.41 -29.61
N LEU A 201 10.62 -14.02 -28.73
CA LEU A 201 10.77 -12.79 -27.95
C LEU A 201 11.87 -12.92 -26.89
N LYS A 202 12.68 -11.86 -26.77
CA LYS A 202 13.73 -11.76 -25.77
C LYS A 202 13.20 -11.09 -24.51
N GLU A 203 13.45 -11.69 -23.35
CA GLU A 203 13.14 -11.11 -22.05
C GLU A 203 14.14 -9.98 -21.73
N GLU A 204 13.64 -8.77 -21.51
CA GLU A 204 14.45 -7.59 -21.17
C GLU A 204 14.43 -7.29 -19.67
N SER A 205 13.32 -7.60 -18.99
CA SER A 205 13.18 -7.40 -17.55
C SER A 205 12.07 -8.27 -16.96
N SER A 206 12.24 -8.77 -15.74
CA SER A 206 11.25 -9.54 -14.99
C SER A 206 11.24 -9.06 -13.53
N ILE A 207 10.13 -8.51 -13.07
CA ILE A 207 10.00 -7.91 -11.74
C ILE A 207 8.71 -8.38 -11.08
N HIS A 208 8.83 -8.87 -9.84
CA HIS A 208 7.68 -9.34 -9.06
C HIS A 208 6.81 -8.14 -8.65
N ASP A 209 5.49 -8.32 -8.65
CA ASP A 209 4.56 -7.27 -8.24
C ASP A 209 4.53 -7.17 -6.71
N LEU A 210 4.68 -5.96 -6.14
CA LEU A 210 4.70 -5.82 -4.68
C LEU A 210 3.36 -6.27 -4.08
N PHE A 211 3.43 -7.13 -3.06
CA PHE A 211 2.26 -7.61 -2.32
C PHE A 211 1.24 -8.39 -3.17
N GLU A 212 1.62 -8.82 -4.38
CA GLU A 212 0.81 -9.66 -5.25
C GLU A 212 1.57 -10.93 -5.66
N GLY A 213 0.87 -11.98 -6.05
CA GLY A 213 1.52 -13.23 -6.50
C GLY A 213 2.13 -13.17 -7.90
N ASN A 214 1.93 -12.08 -8.65
CA ASN A 214 2.28 -11.99 -10.06
C ASN A 214 3.70 -11.49 -10.29
N THR A 215 4.23 -11.71 -11.50
CA THR A 215 5.48 -11.10 -11.96
C THR A 215 5.24 -10.46 -13.32
N THR A 216 5.53 -9.17 -13.42
CA THR A 216 5.51 -8.41 -14.68
C THR A 216 6.79 -8.68 -15.44
N VAL A 217 6.67 -8.95 -16.73
CA VAL A 217 7.80 -9.21 -17.61
C VAL A 217 7.70 -8.35 -18.87
N ILE A 218 8.84 -7.77 -19.26
CA ILE A 218 8.98 -6.97 -20.47
C ILE A 218 9.77 -7.78 -21.48
N TYR A 219 9.23 -7.89 -22.69
CA TYR A 219 9.89 -8.54 -23.82
C TYR A 219 10.12 -7.57 -24.98
N SER A 220 11.06 -7.91 -25.85
CA SER A 220 11.34 -7.22 -27.10
C SER A 220 11.44 -8.22 -28.26
N ASN A 221 11.05 -7.80 -29.46
CA ASN A 221 11.49 -8.45 -30.68
C ASN A 221 12.83 -7.86 -31.14
N LYS A 222 13.66 -8.69 -31.77
CA LYS A 222 14.96 -8.27 -32.31
C LYS A 222 14.80 -7.16 -33.35
#